data_AF-A0A6C0LL55-F1
#
_entry.id   AF-A0A6C0LL55-F1
#
_cell.length_a   1.000
_cell.length_b   1.000
_cell.length_c   1.000
_cell.angle_alpha   90.00
_cell.angle_beta   90.00
_cell.angle_gamma   90.00
#
_symmetry.space_group_name_H-M   'P 1'
#
loop_
_entity.id
_entity.type
_entity.pdbx_description
1 polymer ?
#
loop_
_entity_poly.entity_id
_entity_poly.type
_entity_poly.pdbx_seq_one_letter_code
_entity_poly.pdbx_strand_id
1 'polypeptide(L)'
;MSALQSFVNSLPGQFIIGGLTVSGITGFSNHLNNPALAGIIASVPIGMPSSVFVKDSQLAEYSWKLLVMMSVLFLATFANWFLITQMKVSKYKSVAVAMSIWAGLGAIYYLIGKMTKKSK
;
A
#
# COMPACT_ATOMS: atom_id res chain seq x y z
N MET A 1 5.50 8.51 27.93
CA MET A 1 4.48 8.20 26.90
C MET A 1 3.16 7.91 27.60
N SER A 2 2.02 8.34 27.06
CA SER A 2 0.71 8.00 27.63
C SER A 2 0.37 6.52 27.43
N ALA A 3 -0.54 5.97 28.23
CA ALA A 3 -1.02 4.58 28.09
C ALA A 3 -1.61 4.31 26.69
N LEU A 4 -2.34 5.29 26.14
CA LEU A 4 -2.85 5.26 24.76
C LEU A 4 -1.73 5.14 23.73
N GLN A 5 -0.66 5.92 23.91
CA GLN A 5 0.47 5.89 22.97
C GLN A 5 1.25 4.58 23.06
N SER A 6 1.41 4.02 24.26
CA SER A 6 1.99 2.69 24.46
C SER A 6 1.15 1.60 23.78
N PHE A 7 -0.17 1.67 23.92
CA PHE A 7 -1.09 0.73 23.28
C PHE A 7 -1.09 0.83 21.75
N VAL A 8 -1.21 2.03 21.19
CA VAL A 8 -1.16 2.27 19.73
C VAL A 8 0.13 1.74 19.11
N ASN A 9 1.25 1.87 19.83
CA ASN A 9 2.55 1.37 19.39
C ASN A 9 2.74 -0.14 19.60
N SER A 10 1.86 -0.82 20.34
CA SER A 10 1.92 -2.26 20.58
C SER A 10 1.39 -3.08 19.39
N LEU A 11 1.80 -4.34 19.27
CA LEU A 11 1.30 -5.25 18.23
C LEU A 11 -0.24 -5.35 18.19
N PRO A 12 -0.95 -5.51 19.33
CA PRO A 12 -2.42 -5.46 19.33
C PRO A 12 -3.00 -4.13 18.82
N GLY A 13 -2.40 -3.00 19.20
CA GLY A 13 -2.86 -1.68 18.75
C GLY A 13 -2.69 -1.49 17.24
N GLN A 14 -1.55 -1.90 16.69
CA GLN A 14 -1.28 -1.86 15.24
C GLN A 14 -2.25 -2.77 14.46
N PHE A 15 -2.54 -3.96 14.98
CA PHE A 15 -3.53 -4.87 14.40
C PHE A 15 -4.93 -4.24 14.37
N ILE A 16 -5.36 -3.62 15.47
CA ILE A 16 -6.66 -2.93 15.55
C ILE A 16 -6.72 -1.78 14.56
N ILE A 17 -5.67 -0.97 14.42
CA ILE A 17 -5.63 0.13 13.43
C ILE A 17 -5.77 -0.41 12.00
N GLY A 18 -5.08 -1.50 11.67
CA GLY A 18 -5.22 -2.17 10.38
C GLY A 18 -6.66 -2.67 10.15
N GLY A 19 -7.23 -3.37 11.14
CA GLY A 19 -8.60 -3.88 11.08
C GLY A 19 -9.65 -2.77 10.98
N LEU A 20 -9.48 -1.67 11.71
CA LEU A 20 -10.35 -0.49 11.64
C LEU A 20 -10.24 0.20 10.29
N THR A 21 -9.07 0.24 9.67
CA THR A 21 -8.89 0.83 8.33
C THR A 21 -9.67 0.02 7.29
N VAL A 22 -9.52 -1.30 7.28
CA VAL A 22 -10.26 -2.20 6.36
C VAL A 22 -11.77 -2.13 6.60
N SER A 23 -12.18 -2.12 7.88
CA SER A 23 -13.59 -1.99 8.26
C SER A 23 -14.15 -0.64 7.85
N GLY A 24 -13.38 0.45 8.01
CA GLY A 24 -13.73 1.80 7.59
C GLY A 24 -13.97 1.87 6.08
N ILE A 25 -13.06 1.34 5.27
CA ILE A 25 -13.22 1.26 3.81
C ILE A 25 -14.56 0.58 3.45
N THR A 26 -14.87 -0.54 4.10
CA THR A 26 -16.12 -1.28 3.88
C THR A 26 -17.35 -0.51 4.37
N GLY A 27 -17.26 0.14 5.53
CA GLY A 27 -18.31 0.98 6.09
C GLY A 27 -18.66 2.16 5.18
N PHE A 28 -17.65 2.92 4.77
CA PHE A 28 -17.85 4.06 3.87
C PHE A 28 -18.34 3.63 2.49
N SER A 29 -17.78 2.56 1.91
CA SER A 29 -18.18 2.08 0.60
C SER A 29 -19.61 1.53 0.61
N ASN A 30 -19.94 0.63 1.54
CA ASN A 30 -21.14 -0.23 1.43
C ASN A 30 -22.27 0.16 2.38
N HIS A 31 -21.96 0.78 3.53
CA HIS A 31 -22.99 1.16 4.51
C HIS A 31 -23.39 2.63 4.36
N LEU A 32 -22.41 3.50 4.08
CA LEU A 32 -22.62 4.92 3.85
C LEU A 32 -22.74 5.29 2.37
N ASN A 33 -22.63 4.32 1.46
CA ASN A 33 -22.71 4.50 0.00
C ASN A 33 -21.81 5.64 -0.53
N ASN A 34 -20.61 5.79 0.06
CA ASN A 34 -19.63 6.79 -0.34
C ASN A 34 -18.28 6.14 -0.73
N PRO A 35 -18.19 5.57 -1.95
CA PRO A 35 -16.95 4.95 -2.45
C PRO A 35 -15.79 5.95 -2.57
N ALA A 36 -16.08 7.23 -2.79
CA ALA A 36 -15.05 8.26 -2.89
C ALA A 36 -14.30 8.42 -1.56
N LEU A 37 -15.04 8.52 -0.44
CA LEU A 37 -14.44 8.60 0.89
C LEU A 37 -13.72 7.31 1.29
N ALA A 38 -14.27 6.15 0.91
CA ALA A 38 -13.58 4.87 1.08
C ALA A 38 -12.24 4.84 0.34
N GLY A 39 -12.18 5.38 -0.88
CA GLY A 39 -10.95 5.52 -1.67
C GLY A 39 -9.93 6.46 -1.02
N ILE A 40 -10.37 7.60 -0.48
CA ILE A 40 -9.49 8.53 0.25
C ILE A 40 -8.84 7.83 1.44
N ILE A 41 -9.62 7.14 2.27
CA ILE A 41 -9.12 6.42 3.45
C ILE A 41 -8.16 5.31 3.05
N ALA A 42 -8.49 4.55 1.99
CA ALA A 42 -7.62 3.50 1.47
C ALA A 42 -6.28 4.04 0.92
N SER A 43 -6.25 5.31 0.50
CA SER A 43 -5.08 5.95 -0.14
C SER A 43 -4.15 6.68 0.81
N VAL A 44 -4.42 6.70 2.12
CA VAL A 44 -3.59 7.38 3.11
C VAL A 44 -2.12 6.97 2.93
N PRO A 45 -1.20 7.90 2.65
CA PRO A 45 0.12 7.57 2.12
C PRO A 45 1.09 7.16 3.21
N ILE A 46 0.85 6.05 3.93
CA ILE A 46 1.61 5.62 5.13
C ILE A 46 3.14 5.59 4.90
N GLY A 47 3.59 5.27 3.68
CA GLY A 47 5.01 5.33 3.32
C GLY A 47 5.64 6.71 3.49
N MET A 48 4.90 7.78 3.20
CA MET A 48 5.43 9.15 3.27
C MET A 48 5.67 9.61 4.72
N PRO A 49 4.72 9.51 5.68
CA PRO A 49 5.00 9.76 7.09
C PRO A 49 6.08 8.84 7.66
N SER A 50 6.23 7.62 7.14
CA SER A 50 7.27 6.70 7.64
C SER A 50 8.70 7.17 7.33
N SER A 51 8.86 8.14 6.42
CA SER A 51 10.17 8.74 6.08
C SER A 51 10.85 9.43 7.26
N VAL A 52 10.11 9.91 8.27
CA VAL A 52 10.67 10.54 9.48
C VAL A 52 11.50 9.57 10.33
N PHE A 53 11.34 8.27 10.11
CA PHE A 53 12.09 7.22 10.81
C PHE A 53 13.27 6.66 10.00
N VAL A 54 13.44 7.13 8.76
CA VAL A 54 14.56 6.74 7.90
C VAL A 54 15.76 7.61 8.22
N LYS A 55 16.96 7.01 8.30
CA LYS A 55 18.21 7.75 8.51
C LYS A 55 18.39 8.81 7.42
N ASP A 56 18.85 10.01 7.77
CA ASP A 56 19.06 11.11 6.82
C ASP A 56 19.90 10.70 5.61
N SER A 57 20.95 9.91 5.83
CA SER A 57 21.84 9.40 4.77
C SER A 57 21.16 8.46 3.77
N GLN A 58 19.98 7.94 4.09
CA GLN A 58 19.21 7.02 3.25
C GLN A 58 17.88 7.61 2.79
N LEU A 59 17.50 8.80 3.27
CA LEU A 59 16.19 9.40 3.03
C LEU A 59 15.92 9.64 1.54
N ALA A 60 16.89 10.17 0.80
CA ALA A 60 16.76 10.42 -0.64
C ALA A 60 16.57 9.11 -1.43
N GLU A 61 17.39 8.08 -1.13
CA GLU A 61 17.26 6.76 -1.76
C GLU A 61 15.89 6.16 -1.42
N TYR A 62 15.49 6.15 -0.16
CA TYR A 62 14.20 5.66 0.31
C TYR A 62 13.03 6.32 -0.43
N SER A 63 13.00 7.65 -0.47
CA SER A 63 11.93 8.42 -1.12
C SER A 63 11.83 8.11 -2.61
N TRP A 64 12.98 7.93 -3.29
CA TRP A 64 12.99 7.48 -4.68
C TRP A 64 12.41 6.06 -4.84
N LYS A 65 12.83 5.11 -3.99
CA LYS A 65 12.28 3.74 -4.03
C LYS A 65 10.78 3.72 -3.74
N LEU A 66 10.33 4.54 -2.80
CA LEU A 66 8.93 4.69 -2.47
C LEU A 66 8.14 5.21 -3.68
N LEU A 67 8.64 6.25 -4.37
CA LEU A 67 8.01 6.78 -5.59
C LEU A 67 7.88 5.72 -6.69
N VAL A 68 8.93 4.92 -6.92
CA VAL A 68 8.90 3.81 -7.89
C VAL A 68 7.83 2.79 -7.51
N MET A 69 7.78 2.35 -6.24
CA MET A 69 6.79 1.39 -5.79
C MET A 69 5.36 1.93 -5.77
N MET A 70 5.17 3.24 -5.54
CA MET A 70 3.88 3.90 -5.68
C MET A 70 3.39 3.90 -7.14
N SER A 71 4.30 4.02 -8.10
CA SER A 71 3.97 3.89 -9.53
C SER A 71 3.52 2.47 -9.87
N VAL A 72 4.18 1.45 -9.30
CA VAL A 72 3.77 0.05 -9.43
C VAL A 72 2.38 -0.18 -8.80
N LEU A 73 2.12 0.41 -7.63
CA LEU A 73 0.81 0.35 -6.98
C LEU A 73 -0.28 1.01 -7.83
N PHE A 74 0.01 2.16 -8.44
CA PHE A 74 -0.91 2.81 -9.38
C PHE A 74 -1.27 1.87 -10.54
N LEU A 75 -0.27 1.22 -11.16
CA LEU A 75 -0.51 0.26 -12.24
C LEU A 75 -1.34 -0.95 -11.79
N ALA A 76 -1.08 -1.48 -10.59
CA ALA A 76 -1.87 -2.58 -10.03
C ALA A 76 -3.32 -2.17 -9.77
N THR A 77 -3.55 -0.99 -9.20
CA THR A 77 -4.89 -0.45 -8.97
C THR A 77 -5.62 -0.18 -10.29
N PHE A 78 -4.92 0.36 -11.29
CA PHE A 78 -5.46 0.57 -12.62
C PHE A 78 -5.85 -0.77 -13.28
N ALA A 79 -4.97 -1.77 -13.21
CA ALA A 79 -5.25 -3.11 -13.73
C ALA A 79 -6.48 -3.73 -13.05
N ASN A 80 -6.61 -3.59 -11.73
CA ASN A 80 -7.80 -4.05 -11.01
C ASN A 80 -9.09 -3.37 -11.53
N TRP A 81 -9.07 -2.05 -11.68
CA TRP A 81 -10.20 -1.31 -12.22
C TRP A 81 -10.54 -1.74 -13.66
N PHE A 82 -9.54 -1.90 -14.52
CA PHE A 82 -9.71 -2.31 -15.91
C PHE A 82 -10.30 -3.72 -16.01
N LEU A 83 -9.77 -4.67 -15.23
CA LEU A 83 -10.25 -6.05 -15.20
C LEU A 83 -11.72 -6.15 -14.76
N ILE A 84 -12.12 -5.37 -13.75
CA ILE A 84 -13.51 -5.32 -13.26
C ILE A 84 -14.42 -4.64 -14.29
N THR A 85 -14.02 -3.48 -14.80
CA THR A 85 -14.94 -2.62 -15.58
C THR A 85 -15.01 -3.00 -17.05
N GLN A 86 -13.88 -3.30 -17.68
CA GLN A 86 -13.77 -3.56 -19.12
C GLN A 86 -13.83 -5.05 -19.43
N MET A 87 -13.11 -5.88 -18.67
CA MET A 87 -13.04 -7.32 -18.93
C MET A 87 -14.08 -8.14 -18.15
N LYS A 88 -14.87 -7.51 -17.28
CA LYS A 88 -15.91 -8.13 -16.44
C LYS A 88 -15.41 -9.35 -15.63
N VAL A 89 -14.13 -9.33 -15.24
CA VAL A 89 -13.53 -10.36 -14.39
C VAL A 89 -14.09 -10.25 -12.97
N SER A 90 -14.26 -11.38 -12.28
CA SER A 90 -14.76 -11.39 -10.90
C SER A 90 -13.81 -10.64 -9.96
N LYS A 91 -14.38 -9.97 -8.93
CA LYS A 91 -13.62 -9.16 -7.96
C LYS A 91 -12.42 -9.90 -7.35
N TYR A 92 -12.59 -11.18 -7.01
CA TYR A 92 -11.53 -11.99 -6.39
C TYR A 92 -10.36 -12.25 -7.37
N LYS A 93 -10.66 -12.59 -8.62
CA LYS A 93 -9.63 -12.82 -9.64
C LYS A 93 -8.93 -11.51 -9.99
N SER A 94 -9.68 -10.42 -10.12
CA SER A 94 -9.12 -9.10 -10.41
C SER A 94 -8.14 -8.64 -9.33
N VAL A 95 -8.51 -8.76 -8.05
CA VAL A 95 -7.63 -8.45 -6.92
C VAL A 95 -6.41 -9.36 -6.91
N ALA A 96 -6.57 -10.67 -7.12
CA ALA A 96 -5.44 -11.60 -7.17
C ALA A 96 -4.43 -11.24 -8.26
N VAL A 97 -4.89 -10.87 -9.45
CA VAL A 97 -4.03 -10.43 -10.56
C VAL A 97 -3.33 -9.11 -10.22
N ALA A 98 -4.06 -8.12 -9.71
CA ALA A 98 -3.48 -6.83 -9.33
C ALA A 98 -2.39 -6.97 -8.24
N MET A 99 -2.66 -7.78 -7.21
CA MET A 99 -1.69 -8.09 -6.16
C MET A 99 -0.48 -8.83 -6.71
N SER A 100 -0.68 -9.73 -7.68
CA SER A 100 0.42 -10.44 -8.35
C SER A 100 1.30 -9.50 -9.18
N ILE A 101 0.69 -8.52 -9.87
CA ILE A 101 1.43 -7.48 -10.61
C ILE A 101 2.29 -6.66 -9.64
N TRP A 102 1.70 -6.16 -8.55
CA TRP A 102 2.43 -5.37 -7.56
C TRP A 102 3.58 -6.15 -6.93
N ALA A 103 3.30 -7.38 -6.47
CA ALA A 103 4.30 -8.23 -5.83
C ALA A 103 5.39 -8.67 -6.81
N GLY A 104 5.02 -9.04 -8.03
CA GLY A 104 5.95 -9.46 -9.08
C GLY A 104 6.90 -8.34 -9.51
N LEU A 105 6.37 -7.16 -9.79
CA LEU A 105 7.19 -5.99 -10.14
C LEU A 105 8.06 -5.53 -8.95
N GLY A 106 7.54 -5.59 -7.72
CA GLY A 106 8.32 -5.33 -6.51
C GLY A 106 9.49 -6.31 -6.33
N ALA A 107 9.25 -7.60 -6.58
CA ALA A 107 10.30 -8.62 -6.53
C ALA A 107 11.38 -8.38 -7.60
N ILE A 108 10.98 -8.09 -8.84
CA ILE A 108 11.91 -7.75 -9.93
C ILE A 108 12.75 -6.52 -9.55
N TYR A 109 12.10 -5.46 -9.07
CA TYR A 109 12.78 -4.24 -8.63
C TYR A 109 13.83 -4.52 -7.55
N TYR A 110 13.48 -5.32 -6.54
CA TYR A 110 14.41 -5.71 -5.48
C TYR A 110 15.60 -6.51 -6.02
N LEU A 111 15.36 -7.50 -6.88
CA LEU A 111 16.39 -8.35 -7.46
C LEU A 111 17.37 -7.55 -8.33
N ILE A 112 16.87 -6.66 -9.18
CA ILE A 112 17.71 -5.77 -10.01
C ILE A 112 18.57 -4.88 -9.12
N GLY A 113 17.98 -4.22 -8.13
CA GLY A 113 18.72 -3.37 -7.19
C GLY A 113 19.83 -4.12 -6.43
N LYS A 114 19.61 -5.39 -6.11
CA LYS A 114 20.62 -6.27 -5.49
C LYS A 114 21.76 -6.63 -6.45
N MET A 115 21.45 -6.93 -7.72
CA MET A 115 22.45 -7.27 -8.73
C MET A 115 23.37 -6.08 -9.04
N THR A 116 22.82 -4.88 -9.18
CA THR A 116 23.61 -3.67 -9.45
C THR A 116 24.55 -3.30 -8.30
N LYS A 117 24.15 -3.56 -7.03
CA LYS A 117 25.04 -3.35 -5.87
C LYS A 117 26.16 -4.38 -5.74
N LYS A 118 26.00 -5.58 -6.30
CA LYS A 118 27.05 -6.62 -6.32
C LYS A 118 28.11 -6.41 -7.40
N SER A 119 27.80 -5.62 -8.43
CA SER A 119 28.68 -5.35 -9.57
C SER A 119 29.54 -4.10 -9.41
N LYS A 120 29.40 -3.37 -8.29
CA LYS A 120 30.24 -2.25 -7.88
C LYS A 120 31.04 -2.65 -6.66
#